data_AF-A0A5B8CTR0-F1
#
_entry.id   AF-A0A5B8CTR0-F1
#
_cell.length_a   1.000
_cell.length_b   1.000
_cell.length_c   1.000
_cell.angle_alpha   90.00
_cell.angle_beta   90.00
_cell.angle_gamma   90.00
#
_symmetry.space_group_name_H-M   'P 1'
#
loop_
_entity.id
_entity.type
_entity.pdbx_description
1 polymer ?
#
loop_
_entity_poly.entity_id
_entity_poly.type
_entity_poly.pdbx_seq_one_letter_code
_entity_poly.pdbx_strand_id
1 'polypeptide(L)'
;MKDKVNPDYLEKVKHLDAGEAERILSRMGGKLPKRFIKEKLTQDEALALQLEIEDEQLHEWREKVAKMREEDEKRDKKKKD
;
A
#
# COMPACT_ATOMS: atom_id res chain seq x y z
N MET A 1 16.94 -7.81 -10.40
CA MET A 1 16.19 -7.74 -9.13
C MET A 1 14.94 -8.57 -9.35
N LYS A 2 14.87 -9.76 -8.74
CA LYS A 2 13.59 -10.45 -8.59
C LYS A 2 12.93 -9.73 -7.43
N ASP A 3 12.00 -8.83 -7.71
CA ASP A 3 11.15 -8.27 -6.66
C ASP A 3 10.36 -9.47 -6.12
N LYS A 4 10.90 -10.09 -5.07
CA LYS A 4 10.40 -11.34 -4.51
C LYS A 4 9.16 -10.94 -3.73
N VAL A 5 8.02 -11.09 -4.38
CA VAL A 5 6.70 -10.80 -3.80
C VAL A 5 6.63 -11.40 -2.40
N ASN A 6 6.27 -10.57 -1.43
CA ASN A 6 6.22 -10.98 -0.05
C ASN A 6 5.15 -12.09 0.12
N PRO A 7 5.53 -13.26 0.67
CA PRO A 7 4.62 -14.41 0.79
C PRO A 7 3.38 -14.12 1.62
N ASP A 8 3.47 -13.21 2.59
CA ASP A 8 2.33 -12.84 3.43
C ASP A 8 1.23 -12.16 2.61
N TYR A 9 1.62 -11.35 1.63
CA TYR A 9 0.67 -10.72 0.72
C TYR A 9 0.15 -11.68 -0.34
N LEU A 10 0.94 -12.66 -0.79
CA LEU A 10 0.44 -13.75 -1.63
C LEU A 10 -0.64 -14.57 -0.93
N GLU A 11 -0.50 -14.80 0.38
CA GLU A 11 -1.53 -15.48 1.16
C GLU A 11 -2.80 -14.63 1.27
N LYS A 12 -2.68 -13.33 1.55
CA LYS A 12 -3.81 -12.39 1.55
C LYS A 12 -4.57 -12.39 0.22
N VAL A 13 -3.85 -12.47 -0.90
CA VAL A 13 -4.46 -12.49 -2.24
C VAL A 13 -5.35 -13.71 -2.45
N LYS A 14 -4.98 -14.88 -1.91
CA LYS A 14 -5.79 -16.10 -2.02
C LYS A 14 -7.15 -16.00 -1.30
N HIS A 15 -7.29 -15.03 -0.38
CA HIS A 15 -8.53 -14.78 0.34
C HIS A 15 -9.40 -13.71 -0.30
N LEU A 16 -8.93 -13.04 -1.36
CA LEU A 16 -9.72 -12.05 -2.08
C LEU A 16 -10.75 -12.72 -2.98
N ASP A 17 -11.95 -12.14 -3.05
CA ASP A 17 -12.88 -12.50 -4.11
C ASP A 17 -12.48 -11.87 -5.47
N ALA A 18 -13.10 -12.34 -6.55
CA ALA A 18 -12.78 -11.86 -7.90
C ALA A 18 -13.05 -10.35 -8.07
N GLY A 19 -14.08 -9.81 -7.42
CA GLY A 19 -14.43 -8.40 -7.49
C GLY A 19 -13.47 -7.51 -6.70
N GLU A 20 -12.98 -7.98 -5.55
CA GLU A 20 -11.94 -7.33 -4.77
C GLU A 20 -10.62 -7.31 -5.54
N ALA A 21 -10.22 -8.44 -6.12
CA ALA A 21 -9.04 -8.55 -6.96
C ALA A 21 -9.11 -7.58 -8.15
N GLU A 22 -10.21 -7.57 -8.91
CA GLU A 22 -10.39 -6.63 -10.03
C GLU A 22 -10.34 -5.17 -9.58
N ARG A 23 -10.96 -4.85 -8.45
CA ARG A 23 -10.91 -3.50 -7.87
C ARG A 23 -9.48 -3.08 -7.54
N ILE A 24 -8.68 -3.97 -6.96
CA ILE A 24 -7.27 -3.73 -6.64
C ILE A 24 -6.45 -3.54 -7.92
N LEU A 25 -6.65 -4.39 -8.93
CA LEU A 25 -5.96 -4.26 -10.22
C LEU A 25 -6.33 -2.95 -10.92
N SER A 26 -7.59 -2.53 -10.87
CA SER A 26 -8.06 -1.29 -11.51
C SER A 26 -7.45 -0.02 -10.91
N ARG A 27 -7.02 -0.07 -9.65
CA ARG A 27 -6.36 1.07 -8.96
C ARG A 27 -4.83 0.97 -8.99
N MET A 28 -4.26 -0.07 -9.61
CA MET A 28 -2.81 -0.18 -9.77
C MET A 28 -2.26 1.02 -10.55
N GLY A 29 -1.39 1.77 -9.90
CA GLY A 29 -0.82 3.01 -10.44
C GLY A 29 0.67 2.91 -10.77
N GLY A 30 1.18 3.95 -11.44
CA GLY A 30 2.62 4.18 -11.59
C GLY A 30 3.34 3.17 -12.48
N LYS A 31 4.43 2.58 -11.98
CA LYS A 31 5.29 1.66 -12.76
C LYS A 31 4.82 0.21 -12.71
N LEU A 32 3.90 -0.12 -11.81
CA LEU A 32 3.47 -1.50 -11.57
C LEU A 32 2.75 -2.12 -12.78
N PRO A 33 1.82 -1.43 -13.48
CA PRO A 33 1.22 -1.98 -14.71
C PRO A 33 2.24 -2.25 -15.82
N LYS A 34 3.28 -1.42 -15.92
CA LYS A 34 4.39 -1.63 -16.89
C LYS A 34 5.26 -2.83 -16.51
N ARG A 35 5.49 -3.06 -15.21
CA ARG A 35 6.21 -4.23 -14.70
C ARG A 35 5.42 -5.51 -14.87
N PHE A 36 4.10 -5.48 -14.68
CA PHE A 36 3.20 -6.60 -14.94
C PHE A 36 3.41 -7.17 -16.35
N ILE A 37 3.41 -6.28 -17.35
CA ILE A 37 3.62 -6.65 -18.76
C ILE A 37 5.07 -7.08 -19.03
N LYS A 38 6.06 -6.33 -18.52
CA LYS A 38 7.48 -6.56 -18.83
C LYS A 38 8.05 -7.80 -18.14
N GLU A 39 7.68 -8.03 -16.89
CA GLU A 39 8.22 -9.10 -16.04
C GLU A 39 7.33 -10.35 -16.04
N LYS A 40 6.21 -10.33 -16.81
CA LYS A 40 5.25 -11.44 -16.90
C LYS A 40 4.78 -11.91 -15.52
N LEU A 41 4.54 -10.96 -14.62
CA LEU A 41 4.01 -11.27 -13.30
C LEU A 41 2.66 -11.95 -13.45
N THR A 42 2.40 -12.92 -12.60
CA THR A 42 1.05 -13.48 -12.45
C THR A 42 0.13 -12.45 -11.81
N GLN A 43 -1.17 -12.63 -11.98
CA GLN A 43 -2.16 -11.75 -11.35
C GLN A 43 -1.98 -11.71 -9.83
N ASP A 44 -1.71 -12.86 -9.21
CA ASP A 44 -1.52 -12.96 -7.76
C ASP A 44 -0.30 -12.20 -7.28
N GLU A 45 0.82 -12.29 -8.02
CA GLU A 45 2.03 -11.53 -7.73
C GLU A 45 1.80 -10.02 -7.87
N ALA A 46 1.05 -9.61 -8.90
CA ALA A 46 0.70 -8.21 -9.12
C ALA A 46 -0.19 -7.64 -8.01
N LEU A 47 -1.18 -8.41 -7.59
CA LEU A 47 -2.07 -8.07 -6.48
C LEU A 47 -1.30 -7.96 -5.17
N ALA A 48 -0.43 -8.93 -4.88
CA ALA A 48 0.36 -8.93 -3.65
C ALA A 48 1.31 -7.73 -3.58
N LEU A 49 1.98 -7.39 -4.69
CA LEU A 49 2.80 -6.18 -4.77
C LEU A 49 1.96 -4.90 -4.61
N GLN A 50 0.77 -4.84 -5.22
CA GLN A 50 -0.12 -3.69 -5.09
C GLN A 50 -0.60 -3.51 -3.64
N LEU A 51 -0.94 -4.60 -2.95
CA LEU A 51 -1.34 -4.58 -1.54
C LEU A 51 -0.19 -4.12 -0.63
N GLU A 52 1.02 -4.59 -0.89
CA GLU A 52 2.22 -4.18 -0.13
C GLU A 52 2.48 -2.67 -0.28
N ILE A 53 2.42 -2.15 -1.50
CA ILE A 53 2.58 -0.71 -1.77
C ILE A 53 1.50 0.12 -1.06
N GLU A 54 0.25 -0.32 -1.12
CA GLU A 54 -0.84 0.39 -0.47
C GLU A 54 -0.73 0.38 1.06
N ASP A 55 -0.26 -0.71 1.66
CA ASP A 55 -0.06 -0.81 3.10
C ASP A 55 1.09 0.09 3.57
N GLU A 56 2.20 0.14 2.81
CA GLU A 56 3.29 1.10 3.06
C GLU A 56 2.80 2.55 2.99
N GLN A 57 2.04 2.90 1.94
CA GLN A 57 1.46 4.24 1.78
C GLN A 57 0.51 4.59 2.93
N LEU A 58 -0.31 3.63 3.38
CA LEU A 58 -1.21 3.80 4.50
C LEU A 58 -0.44 4.01 5.80
N HIS A 59 0.63 3.24 6.01
CA HIS A 59 1.49 3.39 7.18
C HIS A 59 2.14 4.78 7.22
N GLU A 60 2.79 5.20 6.13
CA GLU A 60 3.38 6.54 6.03
C GLU A 60 2.35 7.66 6.29
N TRP A 61 1.14 7.51 5.77
CA TRP A 61 0.08 8.49 5.99
C TRP A 61 -0.31 8.57 7.46
N ARG A 62 -0.45 7.42 8.14
CA ARG A 62 -0.76 7.36 9.58
C ARG A 62 0.33 8.04 10.41
N GLU A 63 1.60 7.81 10.09
CA GLU A 63 2.72 8.47 10.77
C GLU A 63 2.69 9.99 10.57
N LYS A 64 2.47 10.45 9.33
CA LYS A 64 2.35 11.90 9.03
C LYS A 64 1.20 12.53 9.80
N VAL A 65 0.05 11.88 9.87
CA VAL A 65 -1.12 12.37 10.62
C VAL A 65 -0.85 12.39 12.13
N ALA A 66 -0.23 11.34 12.68
CA ALA A 66 0.13 11.30 14.10
C ALA A 66 1.07 12.45 14.46
N LYS A 67 2.10 12.69 13.64
CA LYS A 67 3.05 13.79 13.82
C LYS A 67 2.37 15.16 13.78
N MET A 68 1.46 15.39 12.82
CA MET A 68 0.71 16.65 12.73
C MET A 68 -0.12 16.88 14.00
N ARG A 69 -0.81 15.85 14.51
CA ARG A 69 -1.61 15.95 15.75
C ARG A 69 -0.74 16.28 16.96
N GLU A 70 0.43 15.64 17.10
CA GLU A 70 1.35 15.97 18.19
C GLU A 70 1.87 17.41 18.12
N GLU A 71 2.16 17.90 16.91
CA GLU A 71 2.59 19.29 16.71
C GLU A 71 1.47 20.28 17.05
N ASP A 72 0.23 19.98 16.68
CA ASP A 72 -0.94 20.80 17.01
C ASP A 72 -1.19 20.84 18.53
N GLU A 73 -1.12 19.69 19.22
CA GLU A 73 -1.24 19.63 20.68
C GLU A 73 -0.14 20.44 21.40
N LYS A 74 1.10 20.40 20.90
CA LYS A 74 2.21 21.19 21.44
C LYS A 74 1.98 22.69 21.23
N ARG A 75 1.44 23.09 20.07
CA ARG A 75 1.09 24.48 19.76
C ARG A 75 -0.03 24.99 20.67
N ASP A 76 -1.04 24.16 20.93
CA ASP A 76 -2.17 24.53 21.78
C ASP A 76 -1.79 24.63 23.27
N LYS A 77 -0.88 23.77 23.75
CA LYS A 77 -0.30 23.88 25.10
C LYS A 77 0.49 25.19 25.24
N LYS A 78 1.35 25.50 24.27
CA LYS A 78 2.17 26.74 24.26
C LYS A 78 1.35 28.04 24.17
N LYS A 79 0.11 28.00 23.65
CA LYS A 79 -0.79 29.17 23.62
C LYS A 79 -1.56 29.39 24.93
N LYS A 80 -1.60 28.38 25.81
CA LYS A 80 -2.32 28.43 27.09
C LYS A 80 -1.40 28.73 28.28
N ASP A 81 -0.09 28.58 28.11
CA ASP A 81 0.97 29.06 29.01
C ASP A 81 1.35 30.53 28.69
#